data_AF-A0A5C8MM07-F1
#
_entry.id   AF-A0A5C8MM07-F1
#
_cell.length_a   1.000
_cell.length_b   1.000
_cell.length_c   1.000
_cell.angle_alpha   90.00
_cell.angle_beta   90.00
_cell.angle_gamma   90.00
#
_symmetry.space_group_name_H-M   'P 1'
#
loop_
_entity.id
_entity.type
_entity.pdbx_description
1 polymer ?
#
loop_
_entity_poly.entity_id
_entity_poly.type
_entity_poly.pdbx_seq_one_letter_code
_entity_poly.pdbx_strand_id
1 'polypeptide(L)' 'MILYTIMPEHLIFQTAKEEYEKRTMVYYDGIPFLVQKTETNEYEIVQNLSTNPLHFLEQKYAPGTRFTISSTTS' A
#
# COMPACT_ATOMS: atom_id res chain seq x y z
N MET A 1 -13.17 -28.51 34.10
CA MET A 1 -11.95 -27.68 34.08
C MET A 1 -11.88 -27.02 32.72
N ILE A 2 -11.77 -25.69 32.64
CA ILE A 2 -11.64 -24.98 31.38
C ILE A 2 -10.18 -24.56 31.25
N LEU A 3 -9.50 -25.04 30.20
CA LEU A 3 -8.10 -24.75 29.94
C LEU A 3 -8.01 -23.38 29.26
N TYR A 4 -7.55 -22.35 29.98
CA TYR A 4 -7.36 -21.01 29.43
C TYR A 4 -5.94 -20.90 28.85
N THR A 5 -5.80 -21.22 27.57
CA THR A 5 -4.54 -20.99 26.85
C THR A 5 -4.60 -19.60 26.24
N ILE A 6 -3.58 -18.78 26.52
CA ILE A 6 -3.41 -17.50 25.86
C ILE A 6 -3.08 -17.78 24.39
N MET A 7 -4.03 -17.57 23.49
CA MET A 7 -3.76 -17.60 22.05
C MET A 7 -3.18 -16.26 21.63
N PRO A 8 -1.93 -16.22 21.12
CA PRO A 8 -1.33 -14.98 20.66
C PRO A 8 -2.15 -14.37 19.52
N GLU A 9 -2.46 -13.08 19.60
CA GLU A 9 -3.34 -12.40 18.63
C GLU A 9 -2.83 -12.47 17.18
N HIS A 10 -1.49 -12.54 17.00
CA HIS A 10 -0.86 -12.67 15.69
C HIS A 10 -1.15 -14.01 14.98
N LEU A 11 -1.61 -15.04 15.71
CA LEU A 11 -2.06 -16.32 15.11
C LEU A 11 -3.53 -16.26 14.66
N ILE A 12 -4.32 -15.35 15.24
CA ILE A 12 -5.75 -15.17 14.95
C ILE A 12 -5.92 -14.31 13.70
N PHE A 13 -5.07 -13.29 13.54
CA PHE A 13 -5.06 -12.41 12.37
C PHE A 13 -3.83 -12.68 11.51
N GLN A 14 -3.86 -13.79 10.78
CA GLN A 14 -2.85 -14.04 9.75
C GLN A 14 -2.98 -12.94 8.69
N THR A 15 -1.92 -12.16 8.47
CA THR A 15 -1.89 -11.25 7.33
C THR A 15 -2.06 -12.09 6.07
N ALA A 16 -3.13 -11.83 5.30
CA ALA A 16 -3.38 -12.56 4.09
C ALA A 16 -2.22 -12.29 3.13
N LYS A 17 -1.40 -13.31 2.87
CA LYS A 17 -0.24 -13.21 1.97
C LYS A 17 -0.63 -12.64 0.60
N GLU A 18 -1.84 -12.95 0.15
CA GLU A 18 -2.46 -12.41 -1.06
C GLU A 18 -2.62 -10.87 -1.05
N GLU A 19 -2.91 -10.25 0.09
CA GLU A 19 -2.97 -8.79 0.18
C GLU A 19 -1.58 -8.15 0.09
N TYR A 20 -0.55 -8.87 0.56
CA TYR A 20 0.83 -8.41 0.44
C TYR A 20 1.32 -8.52 -1.01
N GLU A 21 0.96 -9.59 -1.72
CA GLU A 21 1.36 -9.80 -3.12
C GLU A 21 0.69 -8.80 -4.09
N LYS A 22 -0.51 -8.31 -3.77
CA LYS A 22 -1.22 -7.30 -4.57
C LYS A 22 -0.63 -5.89 -4.41
N ARG A 23 0.12 -5.65 -3.34
CA ARG A 23 0.76 -4.36 -3.05
C ARG A 23 2.20 -4.37 -3.53
N THR A 24 2.60 -3.31 -4.21
CA THR A 24 3.96 -3.13 -4.73
C THR A 24 4.46 -1.75 -4.33
N MET A 25 5.75 -1.66 -4.00
CA MET A 25 6.40 -0.38 -3.76
C MET A 25 6.84 0.22 -5.09
N VAL A 26 6.42 1.46 -5.39
CA VAL A 26 6.75 2.18 -6.61
C VAL A 26 7.27 3.58 -6.25
N TYR A 27 8.22 4.08 -7.03
CA TYR A 27 8.66 5.47 -6.93
C TYR A 27 7.88 6.31 -7.92
N TYR A 28 7.16 7.32 -7.41
CA TYR A 28 6.42 8.29 -8.21
C TYR A 28 6.89 9.69 -7.82
N ASP A 29 7.27 10.53 -8.80
CA ASP A 29 7.89 11.83 -8.55
C ASP A 29 9.12 11.79 -7.60
N GLY A 30 9.85 10.67 -7.58
CA GLY A 30 10.98 10.43 -6.66
C GLY A 30 10.60 10.09 -5.23
N ILE A 31 9.30 9.92 -4.95
CA ILE A 31 8.75 9.62 -3.62
C ILE A 31 8.31 8.15 -3.60
N PRO A 32 8.65 7.39 -2.54
CA PRO A 32 8.21 6.00 -2.41
C PRO A 32 6.73 5.93 -2.00
N PHE A 33 5.95 5.16 -2.75
CA PHE A 33 4.55 4.86 -2.47
C PHE A 33 4.32 3.36 -2.44
N LEU A 34 3.41 2.94 -1.56
CA LEU A 34 2.81 1.61 -1.62
C LEU A 34 1.58 1.71 -2.52
N VAL A 35 1.59 1.00 -3.64
CA VAL A 35 0.49 0.98 -4.60
C VAL A 35 -0.11 -0.42 -4.72
N GLN A 36 -1.38 -0.50 -5.06
CA GLN A 36 -2.07 -1.73 -5.41
C GLN A 36 -2.42 -1.72 -6.89
N LYS A 37 -2.19 -2.84 -7.58
CA LYS A 37 -2.57 -2.98 -8.98
C LYS A 37 -4.06 -3.33 -9.09
N THR A 38 -4.79 -2.56 -9.88
CA THR A 38 -6.20 -2.80 -10.21
C THR A 38 -6.31 -3.62 -11.50
N GLU A 39 -7.45 -4.30 -11.71
CA GLU A 39 -7.71 -5.13 -12.89
C GLU A 39 -7.54 -4.38 -14.23
N THR A 40 -7.81 -3.07 -14.24
CA THR A 40 -7.67 -2.18 -15.40
C THR A 40 -6.22 -1.76 -15.68
N ASN A 41 -5.22 -2.41 -15.08
CA ASN A 41 -3.79 -2.07 -15.20
C ASN A 41 -3.43 -0.66 -14.68
N GLU A 42 -4.32 -0.07 -13.89
CA GLU A 42 -4.11 1.16 -13.13
C GLU A 42 -3.49 0.84 -11.77
N TYR A 43 -2.79 1.82 -11.19
CA TYR A 43 -2.20 1.71 -9.86
C TYR A 43 -2.95 2.65 -8.92
N GLU A 44 -3.40 2.11 -7.78
CA GLU A 44 -4.04 2.87 -6.71
C GLU A 44 -3.06 3.05 -5.55
N ILE A 45 -2.88 4.28 -5.08
CA ILE A 45 -2.02 4.56 -3.92
C ILE A 45 -2.69 4.04 -2.65
N VAL A 46 -2.05 3.08 -1.97
CA VAL A 46 -2.50 2.59 -0.66
C VAL A 46 -1.91 3.43 0.46
N GLN A 47 -0.63 3.79 0.35
CA GLN A 47 0.07 4.54 1.38
C GLN A 47 1.22 5.37 0.82
N ASN A 48 1.32 6.61 1.28
CA ASN A 48 2.50 7.46 1.08
C ASN A 48 3.58 7.10 2.13
N LEU A 49 4.77 6.70 1.66
CA LEU A 49 5.92 6.33 2.51
C LEU A 49 6.97 7.45 2.59
N SER A 50 6.63 8.65 2.10
CA SER A 50 7.47 9.83 2.19
C SER A 50 7.78 10.20 3.65
N THR A 51 9.01 10.67 3.88
CA THR A 51 9.41 11.31 5.14
C THR A 51 9.04 12.80 5.20
N ASN A 52 8.77 13.44 4.06
CA ASN A 52 8.41 14.86 4.01
C ASN A 52 6.91 15.07 4.25
N PRO A 53 6.50 15.86 5.28
CA PRO A 53 5.10 16.13 5.57
C PRO A 53 4.36 16.90 4.47
N LEU A 54 5.06 17.71 3.66
CA LEU A 54 4.45 18.45 2.55
C LEU A 54 3.81 17.51 1.52
N HIS A 55 4.37 16.32 1.33
CA HIS A 55 3.81 15.33 0.40
C HIS A 55 2.46 14.76 0.88
N PHE A 56 2.09 14.92 2.15
CA PHE A 56 0.77 14.51 2.65
C PHE A 56 -0.28 15.62 2.45
N LEU A 57 0.14 16.85 2.19
CA LEU A 57 -0.76 17.98 1.93
C LEU A 57 -1.26 18.00 0.48
N GLU A 58 -0.51 17.40 -0.43
CA GLU A 58 -0.88 17.35 -1.85
C GLU A 58 -1.88 16.22 -2.10
N GLN A 59 -3.06 16.58 -2.60
CA GLN A 59 -4.15 15.63 -2.85
C GLN A 59 -3.77 14.55 -3.88
N LYS A 60 -2.82 14.84 -4.79
CA LYS A 60 -2.31 13.86 -5.76
C LYS A 60 -1.54 12.69 -5.12
N TYR A 61 -1.06 12.85 -3.89
CA TYR A 61 -0.34 11.82 -3.15
C TYR A 61 -1.20 11.19 -2.05
N ALA A 62 -2.49 11.54 -2.02
CA ALA A 62 -3.43 10.98 -1.05
C ALA A 62 -3.72 9.50 -1.37
N PRO A 63 -3.91 8.66 -0.33
CA PRO A 63 -4.40 7.30 -0.51
C PRO A 63 -5.73 7.26 -1.29
N GLY A 64 -5.90 6.26 -2.16
CA GLY A 64 -7.05 6.10 -3.05
C GLY A 64 -6.90 6.80 -4.41
N THR A 65 -5.86 7.62 -4.59
CA THR A 65 -5.57 8.24 -5.89
C THR A 65 -5.12 7.17 -6.87
N ARG A 66 -5.76 7.13 -8.04
CA ARG A 66 -5.40 6.23 -9.14
C ARG A 66 -4.58 6.97 -10.18
N PHE A 67 -3.51 6.36 -10.63
CA PHE A 67 -2.74 6.86 -11.76
C PHE A 67 -2.40 5.71 -12.71
N THR A 68 -2.44 6.02 -14.00
CA THR A 68 -1.87 5.16 -15.02
C THR A 68 -0.40 5.55 -15.12
N ILE A 69 0.53 4.61 -14.91
CA ILE A 69 1.91 4.83 -15.35
C ILE A 69 1.84 4.80 -16.88
N SER A 70 1.69 5.97 -17.49
CA SER A 70 2.03 6.14 -18.88
C SER A 70 3.56 6.13 -18.92
N SER A 71 4.13 5.13 -19.58
CA SER A 71 5.56 4.95 -19.77
C SER A 71 6.19 6.23 -20.37
N THR A 72 6.60 7.17 -19.53
CA THR A 72 7.45 8.28 -19.95
C THR A 72 8.87 7.90 -19.57
N THR A 73 9.41 7.00 -20.38
CA THR A 73 10.84 6.87 -20.61
C THR A 73 11.33 8.18 -21.23
N SER A 74 12.21 8.91 -20.57
CA SER A 74 13.42 9.49 -21.20
C SER A 74 14.41 10.00 -20.18
#